data_AF-A0A3R6CDV9-F1
#
_entry.id   AF-A0A3R6CDV9-F1
#
_cell.length_a   1.000
_cell.length_b   1.000
_cell.length_c   1.000
_cell.angle_alpha   90.00
_cell.angle_beta   90.00
_cell.angle_gamma   90.00
#
_symmetry.space_group_name_H-M   'P 1'
#
loop_
_entity.id
_entity.type
_entity.pdbx_description
1 polymer ?
#
loop_
_entity_poly.entity_id
_entity_poly.type
_entity_poly.pdbx_seq_one_letter_code
_entity_poly.pdbx_strand_id
1 'polypeptide(L)'
;MVDNDYTLEGRFEIANENMKQEMNELIIQILYKTGIRKTTTVMINGREFDAVEQTYPDENGIIYFDYSVFEKRIRRGNYYNCHTCELVTEDRGENEFGLVMNMIMIILESYSDSPCYLMHKGNLFNILGYVDLVESLTGKVLTFKNRDNIGKIKGIPVDRHLLYKCILRDDEDELLGFWDSETILLSDQRKEEISEWSDRYKSLKDDDVKSFDMEAVLAKAIAIMSLEWECRYVNKDMVDEFIGNKEVSSYKKAVYLLQKLLEEDMEMFGEFTKTQVLEWILYEIDPEEKESSYSAYMSLLGNKKYRKEFMGF
;
A
#
# COMPACT_ATOMS: atom_id res chain seq x y z
N MET A 1 18.33 -14.97 6.80
CA MET A 1 17.06 -15.72 6.81
C MET A 1 16.63 -15.79 8.25
N VAL A 2 15.51 -15.13 8.58
CA VAL A 2 14.83 -15.34 9.85
C VAL A 2 14.16 -16.70 9.73
N ASP A 3 14.32 -17.59 10.70
CA ASP A 3 13.60 -18.86 10.71
C ASP A 3 12.10 -18.56 10.69
N ASN A 4 11.37 -19.13 9.73
CA ASN A 4 9.92 -19.00 9.72
C ASN A 4 9.34 -19.86 10.84
N ASP A 5 9.14 -19.24 11.99
CA ASP A 5 8.57 -19.88 13.17
C ASP A 5 7.06 -20.14 13.05
N TYR A 6 6.38 -19.62 12.01
CA TYR A 6 4.94 -19.77 11.79
C TYR A 6 4.61 -20.73 10.65
N THR A 7 3.74 -21.69 10.92
CA THR A 7 3.35 -22.73 9.97
C THR A 7 1.87 -23.05 10.07
N LEU A 8 1.25 -23.43 8.95
CA LEU A 8 -0.08 -24.05 8.96
C LEU A 8 0.11 -25.57 8.99
N GLU A 9 -0.03 -26.19 10.16
CA GLU A 9 0.17 -27.63 10.33
C GLU A 9 -1.15 -28.39 10.21
N GLY A 10 -1.12 -29.53 9.52
CA GLY A 10 -2.28 -30.39 9.28
C GLY A 10 -2.60 -30.51 7.80
N ARG A 11 -3.85 -30.87 7.47
CA ARG A 11 -4.30 -31.05 6.09
C ARG A 11 -5.34 -29.98 5.78
N PHE A 12 -4.95 -28.99 4.97
CA PHE A 12 -5.90 -28.03 4.41
C PHE A 12 -6.73 -28.70 3.32
N GLU A 13 -8.05 -28.60 3.42
CA GLU A 13 -8.98 -29.03 2.37
C GLU A 13 -10.16 -28.10 2.30
N ILE A 14 -10.63 -27.79 1.09
CA ILE A 14 -11.85 -27.04 0.87
C ILE A 14 -12.61 -27.68 -0.29
N ALA A 15 -13.78 -28.24 0.00
CA ALA A 15 -14.56 -28.96 -1.03
C ALA A 15 -15.50 -28.02 -1.81
N ASN A 16 -15.91 -26.90 -1.20
CA ASN A 16 -16.88 -25.98 -1.77
C ASN A 16 -16.17 -24.89 -2.59
N GLU A 17 -16.29 -24.94 -3.91
CA GLU A 17 -15.67 -23.96 -4.83
C GLU A 17 -16.14 -22.52 -4.59
N ASN A 18 -17.40 -22.31 -4.19
CA ASN A 18 -17.88 -20.95 -3.87
C ASN A 18 -17.19 -20.41 -2.61
N MET A 19 -16.97 -21.26 -1.60
CA MET A 19 -16.22 -20.88 -0.40
C MET A 19 -14.74 -20.62 -0.72
N LYS A 20 -14.17 -21.38 -1.65
CA LYS A 20 -12.80 -21.16 -2.13
C LYS A 20 -12.65 -19.84 -2.87
N GLN A 21 -13.61 -19.51 -3.73
CA GLN A 21 -13.64 -18.22 -4.38
C GLN A 21 -13.73 -17.08 -3.36
N GLU A 22 -14.64 -17.17 -2.39
CA GLU A 22 -14.78 -16.17 -1.32
C GLU A 22 -13.49 -16.03 -0.50
N MET A 23 -12.83 -17.14 -0.16
CA MET A 23 -11.54 -17.16 0.52
C MET A 23 -10.45 -16.45 -0.30
N ASN A 24 -10.37 -16.73 -1.60
CA ASN A 24 -9.41 -16.07 -2.50
C ASN A 24 -9.66 -14.56 -2.60
N GLU A 25 -10.93 -14.15 -2.69
CA GLU A 25 -11.32 -12.74 -2.69
C GLU A 25 -10.91 -12.03 -1.38
N LEU A 26 -11.07 -12.69 -0.23
CA LEU A 26 -10.60 -12.17 1.06
C LEU A 26 -9.08 -12.02 1.13
N ILE A 27 -8.32 -12.98 0.59
CA ILE A 27 -6.86 -12.90 0.56
C ILE A 27 -6.41 -11.72 -0.30
N ILE A 28 -6.99 -11.54 -1.50
CA ILE A 28 -6.72 -10.39 -2.36
C ILE A 28 -7.05 -9.08 -1.63
N GLN A 29 -8.19 -9.03 -0.95
CA GLN A 29 -8.62 -7.86 -0.19
C GLN A 29 -7.65 -7.53 0.96
N ILE A 30 -7.16 -8.55 1.69
CA ILE A 30 -6.16 -8.37 2.73
C ILE A 30 -4.86 -7.81 2.14
N LEU A 31 -4.31 -8.43 1.10
CA LEU A 31 -3.09 -7.95 0.43
C LEU A 31 -3.24 -6.49 -0.01
N TYR A 32 -4.38 -6.13 -0.60
CA TYR A 32 -4.68 -4.76 -1.01
C TYR A 32 -4.70 -3.79 0.17
N LYS A 33 -5.54 -4.05 1.19
CA LYS A 33 -5.76 -3.14 2.32
C LYS A 33 -4.55 -2.96 3.23
N THR A 34 -3.66 -3.95 3.24
CA THR A 34 -2.47 -3.98 4.10
C THR A 34 -1.19 -3.63 3.36
N GLY A 35 -1.27 -2.97 2.19
CA GLY A 35 -0.09 -2.41 1.52
C GLY A 35 0.83 -3.44 0.85
N ILE A 36 0.46 -4.72 0.77
CA ILE A 36 1.26 -5.72 0.07
C ILE A 36 1.05 -5.63 -1.43
N ARG A 37 2.13 -5.45 -2.18
CA ARG A 37 2.11 -5.21 -3.62
C ARG A 37 3.08 -6.13 -4.36
N LYS A 38 2.98 -6.09 -5.69
CA LYS A 38 3.95 -6.69 -6.60
C LYS A 38 4.76 -5.57 -7.25
N THR A 39 6.09 -5.70 -7.22
CA THR A 39 6.99 -4.82 -7.93
C THR A 39 6.87 -5.03 -9.44
N THR A 40 7.04 -3.94 -10.17
CA THR A 40 6.97 -3.90 -11.63
C THR A 40 7.77 -2.69 -12.10
N THR A 41 7.78 -2.46 -13.40
CA THR A 41 8.47 -1.32 -14.01
C THR A 41 7.51 -0.52 -14.88
N VAL A 42 7.67 0.79 -14.90
CA VAL A 42 6.94 1.70 -15.81
C VAL A 42 7.92 2.50 -16.66
N MET A 43 7.52 2.76 -17.90
CA MET A 43 8.29 3.60 -18.83
C MET A 43 7.72 5.00 -18.87
N ILE A 44 8.52 5.99 -18.48
CA ILE A 44 8.14 7.41 -18.47
C ILE A 44 9.22 8.21 -19.17
N ASN A 45 8.86 8.96 -20.21
CA ASN A 45 9.81 9.77 -20.98
C ASN A 45 11.07 8.99 -21.43
N GLY A 46 10.88 7.75 -21.89
CA GLY A 46 11.96 6.86 -22.36
C GLY A 46 12.88 6.31 -21.26
N ARG A 47 12.53 6.46 -19.98
CA ARG A 47 13.27 5.90 -18.83
C ARG A 47 12.42 4.90 -18.07
N GLU A 48 13.07 3.87 -17.53
CA GLU A 48 12.45 2.84 -16.71
C GLU A 48 12.48 3.27 -15.23
N PHE A 49 11.38 3.06 -14.53
CA PHE A 49 11.24 3.34 -13.10
C PHE A 49 10.61 2.15 -12.38
N ASP A 50 11.09 1.87 -11.17
CA ASP A 50 10.46 0.92 -10.26
C ASP A 50 9.07 1.44 -9.86
N ALA A 51 8.10 0.54 -9.91
CA ALA A 51 6.72 0.81 -9.57
C ALA A 51 6.11 -0.39 -8.85
N VAL A 52 4.89 -0.23 -8.39
CA VAL A 52 4.10 -1.29 -7.78
C VAL A 52 2.72 -1.40 -8.43
N GLU A 53 2.22 -2.62 -8.49
CA GLU A 53 0.86 -2.91 -8.91
C GLU A 53 0.13 -3.68 -7.81
N GLN A 54 -1.20 -3.59 -7.83
CA GLN A 54 -2.03 -4.45 -6.99
C GLN A 54 -1.86 -5.91 -7.41
N THR A 55 -1.94 -6.79 -6.43
CA THR A 55 -1.73 -8.22 -6.61
C THR A 55 -3.02 -8.86 -7.09
N TYR A 56 -2.95 -9.55 -8.23
CA TYR A 56 -4.06 -10.29 -8.83
C TYR A 56 -3.59 -11.66 -9.29
N PRO A 57 -4.49 -12.66 -9.37
CA PRO A 57 -4.15 -13.95 -9.93
C PRO A 57 -3.75 -13.80 -11.41
N ASP A 58 -2.66 -14.44 -11.80
CA ASP A 58 -2.28 -14.58 -13.20
C ASP A 58 -3.16 -15.62 -13.94
N GLU A 59 -2.81 -15.92 -15.20
CA GLU A 59 -3.51 -16.92 -16.02
C GLU A 59 -3.51 -18.34 -15.41
N ASN A 60 -2.57 -18.63 -14.50
CA ASN A 60 -2.45 -19.90 -13.78
C ASN A 60 -3.10 -19.85 -12.39
N GLY A 61 -3.73 -18.73 -12.03
CA GLY A 61 -4.33 -18.51 -10.72
C GLY A 61 -3.30 -18.23 -9.62
N ILE A 62 -2.10 -17.76 -9.96
CA ILE A 62 -1.05 -17.44 -8.99
C ILE A 62 -0.99 -15.94 -8.75
N ILE A 63 -1.08 -15.55 -7.47
CA ILE A 63 -0.89 -14.19 -7.00
C ILE A 63 0.56 -14.04 -6.54
N TYR A 64 1.37 -13.28 -7.27
CA TYR A 64 2.72 -12.92 -6.86
C TYR A 64 2.74 -11.60 -6.10
N PHE A 65 3.56 -11.52 -5.07
CA PHE A 65 3.74 -10.31 -4.26
C PHE A 65 5.12 -10.29 -3.64
N ASP A 66 5.72 -9.12 -3.58
CA ASP A 66 7.12 -8.98 -3.19
C ASP A 66 7.49 -7.59 -2.66
N TYR A 67 6.50 -6.75 -2.35
CA TYR A 67 6.73 -5.44 -1.79
C TYR A 67 5.79 -5.14 -0.64
N SER A 68 6.36 -4.59 0.42
CA SER A 68 5.67 -4.12 1.62
C SER A 68 5.73 -2.59 1.59
N VAL A 69 4.57 -1.95 1.39
CA VAL A 69 4.49 -0.49 1.21
C VAL A 69 4.93 0.25 2.46
N PHE A 70 4.50 -0.20 3.64
CA PHE A 70 4.77 0.51 4.88
C PHE A 70 6.18 0.26 5.41
N GLU A 71 6.79 -0.89 5.08
CA GLU A 71 8.23 -1.13 5.34
C GLU A 71 9.13 -0.61 4.21
N LYS A 72 8.55 -0.20 3.08
CA LYS A 72 9.25 0.18 1.83
C LYS A 72 10.28 -0.86 1.38
N ARG A 73 9.93 -2.14 1.53
CA ARG A 73 10.89 -3.24 1.40
C ARG A 73 10.45 -4.28 0.40
N ILE A 74 11.40 -4.68 -0.45
CA ILE A 74 11.26 -5.81 -1.36
C ILE A 74 11.52 -7.12 -0.60
N ARG A 75 10.61 -8.08 -0.74
CA ARG A 75 10.66 -9.43 -0.16
C ARG A 75 10.37 -10.43 -1.28
N ARG A 76 11.40 -11.04 -1.84
CA ARG A 76 11.26 -11.88 -3.05
C ARG A 76 10.81 -13.31 -2.72
N GLY A 77 10.26 -13.99 -3.73
CA GLY A 77 9.93 -15.41 -3.64
C GLY A 77 8.62 -15.73 -2.92
N ASN A 78 7.67 -14.79 -2.89
CA ASN A 78 6.38 -15.00 -2.23
C ASN A 78 5.24 -15.08 -3.25
N TYR A 79 4.35 -16.06 -3.08
CA TYR A 79 3.17 -16.23 -3.91
C TYR A 79 2.05 -16.96 -3.17
N TYR A 80 0.83 -16.78 -3.66
CA TYR A 80 -0.34 -17.55 -3.27
C TYR A 80 -1.00 -18.18 -4.50
N ASN A 81 -1.26 -19.48 -4.48
CA ASN A 81 -1.92 -20.18 -5.58
C ASN A 81 -3.41 -20.37 -5.26
N CYS A 82 -4.28 -19.68 -6.00
CA CYS A 82 -5.74 -19.73 -5.83
C CYS A 82 -6.36 -21.09 -6.12
N HIS A 83 -5.66 -21.98 -6.85
CA HIS A 83 -6.13 -23.32 -7.18
C HIS A 83 -5.73 -24.36 -6.14
N THR A 84 -4.50 -24.31 -5.64
CA THR A 84 -3.99 -25.27 -4.62
C THR A 84 -4.14 -24.76 -3.19
N CYS A 85 -4.44 -23.47 -3.03
CA CYS A 85 -4.46 -22.74 -1.77
C CYS A 85 -3.09 -22.72 -1.05
N GLU A 86 -2.01 -22.96 -1.79
CA GLU A 86 -0.65 -22.93 -1.27
C GLU A 86 -0.16 -21.49 -1.14
N LEU A 87 0.30 -21.14 0.07
CA LEU A 87 1.00 -19.90 0.36
C LEU A 87 2.50 -20.20 0.50
N VAL A 88 3.31 -19.66 -0.39
CA VAL A 88 4.77 -19.74 -0.31
C VAL A 88 5.32 -18.39 0.14
N THR A 89 6.17 -18.44 1.18
CA THR A 89 6.78 -17.24 1.77
C THR A 89 8.27 -17.47 2.03
N GLU A 90 9.12 -17.24 1.03
CA GLU A 90 10.58 -17.41 1.17
C GLU A 90 11.22 -16.37 2.08
N ASP A 91 10.80 -15.10 1.94
CA ASP A 91 11.21 -14.00 2.83
C ASP A 91 9.98 -13.46 3.58
N ARG A 92 9.66 -14.15 4.68
CA ARG A 92 8.52 -13.80 5.53
C ARG A 92 8.67 -12.46 6.24
N GLY A 93 9.89 -12.05 6.56
CA GLY A 93 10.11 -10.82 7.30
C GLY A 93 9.50 -10.74 8.70
N GLU A 94 9.33 -9.49 9.14
CA GLU A 94 8.71 -9.06 10.39
C GLU A 94 7.70 -7.93 10.03
N ASN A 95 7.03 -7.31 11.00
CA ASN A 95 6.14 -6.15 10.80
C ASN A 95 4.97 -6.39 9.81
N GLU A 96 4.71 -5.47 8.86
CA GLU A 96 3.60 -5.48 7.91
C GLU A 96 3.55 -6.81 7.15
N PHE A 97 4.66 -7.22 6.53
CA PHE A 97 4.67 -8.41 5.69
C PHE A 97 4.42 -9.68 6.52
N GLY A 98 5.14 -9.84 7.65
CA GLY A 98 5.00 -11.00 8.53
C GLY A 98 3.58 -11.11 9.13
N LEU A 99 2.99 -9.98 9.52
CA LEU A 99 1.62 -9.88 10.00
C LEU A 99 0.63 -10.35 8.93
N VAL A 100 0.76 -9.85 7.70
CA VAL A 100 -0.14 -10.19 6.60
C VAL A 100 -0.06 -11.66 6.23
N MET A 101 1.14 -12.25 6.24
CA MET A 101 1.30 -13.68 5.98
C MET A 101 0.61 -14.54 7.07
N ASN A 102 0.60 -14.08 8.33
CA ASN A 102 -0.17 -14.73 9.41
C ASN A 102 -1.68 -14.57 9.21
N MET A 103 -2.15 -13.40 8.78
CA MET A 103 -3.56 -13.17 8.46
C MET A 103 -4.06 -14.09 7.35
N ILE A 104 -3.26 -14.27 6.28
CA ILE A 104 -3.59 -15.20 5.18
C ILE A 104 -3.69 -16.63 5.70
N MET A 105 -2.75 -17.09 6.53
CA MET A 105 -2.83 -18.43 7.11
C MET A 105 -4.05 -18.63 8.00
N ILE A 106 -4.53 -17.58 8.67
CA ILE A 106 -5.74 -17.63 9.49
C ILE A 106 -7.00 -17.68 8.63
N ILE A 107 -7.01 -16.97 7.51
CA ILE A 107 -8.06 -17.13 6.50
C ILE A 107 -8.07 -18.58 6.01
N LEU A 108 -6.93 -19.13 5.58
CA LEU A 108 -6.84 -20.54 5.16
C LEU A 108 -7.38 -21.48 6.24
N GLU A 109 -6.94 -21.30 7.49
CA GLU A 109 -7.41 -22.13 8.59
C GLU A 109 -8.94 -22.07 8.78
N SER A 110 -9.54 -20.88 8.70
CA SER A 110 -10.98 -20.69 8.89
C SER A 110 -11.83 -21.35 7.80
N TYR A 111 -11.31 -21.49 6.59
CA TYR A 111 -12.03 -22.06 5.45
C TYR A 111 -11.80 -23.57 5.28
N SER A 112 -10.87 -24.17 6.03
CA SER A 112 -10.57 -25.60 5.91
C SER A 112 -11.70 -26.47 6.48
N ASP A 113 -12.12 -27.45 5.69
CA ASP A 113 -13.02 -28.53 6.08
C ASP A 113 -12.29 -29.62 6.90
N SER A 114 -10.97 -29.72 6.77
CA SER A 114 -10.12 -30.68 7.49
C SER A 114 -9.28 -29.99 8.58
N PRO A 115 -8.88 -30.72 9.65
CA PRO A 115 -8.05 -30.15 10.71
C PRO A 115 -6.70 -29.63 10.18
N CYS A 116 -6.53 -28.31 10.26
CA CYS A 116 -5.26 -27.61 10.12
C CYS A 116 -5.23 -26.45 11.11
N TYR A 117 -4.04 -26.06 11.57
CA TYR A 117 -3.88 -25.06 12.62
C TYR A 117 -2.66 -24.18 12.37
N LEU A 118 -2.82 -22.87 12.56
CA LEU A 118 -1.68 -21.97 12.68
C LEU A 118 -0.91 -22.31 13.96
N MET A 119 0.37 -22.60 13.78
CA MET A 119 1.34 -22.95 14.81
C MET A 119 2.44 -21.89 14.86
N HIS A 120 3.02 -21.70 16.05
CA HIS A 120 4.22 -20.90 16.25
C HIS A 120 5.23 -21.74 17.04
N LYS A 121 6.41 -22.01 16.45
CA LYS A 121 7.44 -22.88 17.01
C LYS A 121 6.89 -24.26 17.42
N GLY A 122 6.02 -24.83 16.59
CA GLY A 122 5.36 -26.12 16.85
C GLY A 122 4.31 -26.10 17.97
N ASN A 123 3.93 -24.93 18.49
CA ASN A 123 2.86 -24.78 19.49
C ASN A 123 1.61 -24.18 18.86
N LEU A 124 0.43 -24.63 19.31
CA LEU A 124 -0.84 -24.07 18.86
C LEU A 124 -0.88 -22.56 19.14
N PHE A 125 -1.06 -21.77 18.09
CA PHE A 125 -1.00 -20.33 18.20
C PHE A 125 -2.35 -19.72 18.62
N ASN A 126 -2.31 -18.62 19.37
CA ASN A 126 -3.50 -17.83 19.70
C ASN A 126 -3.83 -16.88 18.54
N ILE A 127 -4.94 -17.15 17.86
CA ILE A 127 -5.31 -16.45 16.62
C ILE A 127 -6.21 -15.23 16.83
N LEU A 128 -6.71 -14.97 18.04
CA LEU A 128 -7.84 -14.04 18.23
C LEU A 128 -7.56 -12.62 17.76
N GLY A 129 -6.38 -12.08 18.09
CA GLY A 129 -6.02 -10.73 17.63
C GLY A 129 -5.97 -10.61 16.11
N TYR A 130 -5.53 -11.67 15.43
CA TYR A 130 -5.50 -11.70 13.97
C TYR A 130 -6.88 -11.92 13.36
N VAL A 131 -7.75 -12.70 14.01
CA VAL A 131 -9.16 -12.83 13.61
C VAL A 131 -9.79 -11.44 13.65
N ASP A 132 -9.71 -10.76 14.79
CA ASP A 132 -10.28 -9.41 14.95
C ASP A 132 -9.74 -8.43 13.88
N LEU A 133 -8.45 -8.51 13.52
CA LEU A 133 -7.86 -7.73 12.42
C LEU A 133 -8.46 -8.05 11.05
N VAL A 134 -8.54 -9.34 10.69
CA VAL A 134 -9.11 -9.77 9.40
C VAL A 134 -10.57 -9.37 9.31
N GLU A 135 -11.37 -9.62 10.35
CA GLU A 135 -12.79 -9.27 10.37
C GLU A 135 -12.99 -7.74 10.28
N SER A 136 -12.16 -6.95 10.98
CA SER A 136 -12.23 -5.49 10.94
C SER A 136 -11.85 -4.89 9.59
N LEU A 137 -10.92 -5.52 8.87
CA LEU A 137 -10.45 -5.06 7.56
C LEU A 137 -11.38 -5.48 6.42
N THR A 138 -11.97 -6.67 6.52
CA THR A 138 -12.76 -7.27 5.43
C THR A 138 -14.27 -7.16 5.65
N GLY A 139 -14.71 -6.95 6.89
CA GLY A 139 -16.12 -7.06 7.29
C GLY A 139 -16.64 -8.50 7.33
N LYS A 140 -15.78 -9.50 7.08
CA LYS A 140 -16.16 -10.92 7.08
C LYS A 140 -15.94 -11.51 8.46
N VAL A 141 -17.00 -12.09 9.03
CA VAL A 141 -16.89 -12.92 10.25
C VAL A 141 -16.30 -14.29 9.87
N LEU A 142 -15.19 -14.66 10.51
CA LEU A 142 -14.51 -15.94 10.33
C LEU A 142 -15.09 -17.00 11.27
N THR A 143 -15.11 -18.24 10.80
CA THR A 143 -15.54 -19.40 11.59
C THR A 143 -14.50 -20.49 11.54
N PHE A 144 -14.22 -21.17 12.64
CA PHE A 144 -13.16 -22.17 12.70
C PHE A 144 -13.73 -23.50 13.21
N LYS A 145 -14.10 -24.37 12.26
CA LYS A 145 -14.77 -25.65 12.56
C LYS A 145 -13.93 -26.60 13.41
N ASN A 146 -12.61 -26.50 13.27
CA ASN A 146 -11.65 -27.45 13.85
C ASN A 146 -11.01 -26.97 15.16
N ARG A 147 -11.31 -25.74 15.60
CA ARG A 147 -10.83 -25.19 16.87
C ARG A 147 -11.94 -25.21 17.91
N ASP A 148 -11.73 -25.96 18.98
CA ASP A 148 -12.64 -25.97 20.12
C ASP A 148 -12.64 -24.61 20.84
N ASN A 149 -13.83 -24.15 21.26
CA ASN A 149 -14.01 -23.05 22.22
C ASN A 149 -13.48 -21.65 21.84
N ILE A 150 -13.29 -21.30 20.56
CA ILE A 150 -12.95 -19.91 20.17
C ILE A 150 -13.91 -18.88 20.77
N GLY A 151 -15.22 -19.18 20.75
CA GLY A 151 -16.25 -18.29 21.30
C GLY A 151 -16.23 -18.09 22.83
N LYS A 152 -15.37 -18.81 23.58
CA LYS A 152 -15.19 -18.61 25.03
C LYS A 152 -14.04 -17.66 25.37
N ILE A 153 -13.16 -17.40 24.43
CA ILE A 153 -12.07 -16.45 24.63
C ILE A 153 -12.56 -15.15 24.00
N LYS A 154 -12.94 -14.19 24.84
CA LYS A 154 -13.26 -12.84 24.34
C LYS A 154 -12.01 -12.33 23.62
N GLY A 155 -12.10 -12.15 22.30
CA GLY A 155 -11.18 -11.28 21.59
C GLY A 155 -11.14 -9.94 22.32
N ILE A 156 -9.94 -9.39 22.49
CA ILE A 156 -9.84 -7.99 22.88
C ILE A 156 -10.17 -7.26 21.59
N PRO A 157 -11.26 -6.47 21.52
CA PRO A 157 -11.60 -5.74 20.30
C PRO A 157 -10.35 -5.04 19.79
N VAL A 158 -9.84 -5.50 18.65
CA VAL A 158 -8.67 -4.90 18.06
C VAL A 158 -9.14 -3.60 17.42
N ASP A 159 -8.92 -2.50 18.14
CA ASP A 159 -9.04 -1.16 17.59
C ASP A 159 -8.18 -1.07 16.32
N ARG A 160 -8.68 -0.45 15.26
CA ARG A 160 -7.89 -0.18 14.05
C ARG A 160 -6.57 0.53 14.39
N HIS A 161 -6.52 1.29 15.48
CA HIS A 161 -5.27 1.88 15.98
C HIS A 161 -4.18 0.84 16.34
N LEU A 162 -4.56 -0.38 16.77
CA LEU A 162 -3.59 -1.46 17.00
C LEU A 162 -3.07 -2.03 15.68
N LEU A 163 -3.91 -2.12 14.64
CA LEU A 163 -3.44 -2.47 13.29
C LEU A 163 -2.36 -1.48 12.84
N TYR A 164 -2.60 -0.17 13.00
CA TYR A 164 -1.65 0.86 12.60
C TYR A 164 -0.30 0.65 13.28
N LYS A 165 -0.28 0.43 14.60
CA LYS A 165 0.95 0.08 15.32
C LYS A 165 1.64 -1.17 14.77
N CYS A 166 0.88 -2.21 14.44
CA CYS A 166 1.43 -3.46 13.91
C CYS A 166 2.06 -3.30 12.50
N ILE A 167 1.59 -2.35 11.70
CA ILE A 167 2.19 -1.97 10.41
C ILE A 167 3.10 -0.74 10.50
N LEU A 168 3.53 -0.38 11.73
CA LEU A 168 4.42 0.73 12.03
C LEU A 168 3.87 2.10 11.61
N ARG A 169 2.60 2.37 11.91
CA ARG A 169 1.90 3.63 11.63
C ARG A 169 1.16 4.14 12.86
N ASP A 170 1.03 5.46 12.92
CA ASP A 170 0.29 6.13 13.98
C ASP A 170 -1.19 6.36 13.61
N ASP A 171 -1.46 6.60 12.32
CA ASP A 171 -2.79 6.91 11.79
C ASP A 171 -3.01 6.42 10.33
N GLU A 172 -4.08 6.91 9.70
CA GLU A 172 -4.50 6.52 8.36
C GLU A 172 -3.93 7.39 7.23
N ASP A 173 -3.07 8.36 7.52
CA ASP A 173 -2.61 9.34 6.52
C ASP A 173 -1.94 8.68 5.32
N GLU A 174 -1.15 7.64 5.58
CA GLU A 174 -0.48 6.88 4.53
C GLU A 174 -1.39 5.89 3.78
N LEU A 175 -2.63 5.70 4.23
CA LEU A 175 -3.64 4.83 3.61
C LEU A 175 -4.39 5.52 2.46
N LEU A 176 -4.15 6.82 2.25
CA LEU A 176 -4.81 7.65 1.24
C LEU A 176 -4.81 7.01 -0.17
N GLY A 177 -3.75 6.29 -0.51
CA GLY A 177 -3.58 5.65 -1.83
C GLY A 177 -4.30 4.30 -2.00
N PHE A 178 -4.91 3.76 -0.94
CA PHE A 178 -5.35 2.35 -0.91
C PHE A 178 -6.80 2.15 -0.48
N TRP A 179 -7.37 3.03 0.35
CA TRP A 179 -8.74 2.84 0.84
C TRP A 179 -9.71 3.75 0.10
N ASP A 180 -9.88 3.51 -1.20
CA ASP A 180 -10.81 4.25 -2.07
C ASP A 180 -12.28 3.89 -1.82
N SER A 181 -12.58 2.72 -1.26
CA SER A 181 -13.95 2.28 -0.93
C SER A 181 -14.45 2.74 0.45
N GLU A 182 -13.58 3.28 1.31
CA GLU A 182 -13.90 3.64 2.69
C GLU A 182 -13.63 5.12 2.96
N THR A 183 -14.16 5.64 4.08
CA THR A 183 -13.81 6.98 4.56
C THR A 183 -12.56 6.86 5.41
N ILE A 184 -11.48 7.49 4.96
CA ILE A 184 -10.21 7.55 5.67
C ILE A 184 -10.28 8.63 6.76
N LEU A 185 -9.85 8.28 7.97
CA LEU A 185 -9.74 9.18 9.12
C LEU A 185 -8.35 9.83 9.13
N LEU A 186 -8.21 10.85 8.29
CA LEU A 186 -6.97 11.63 8.19
C LEU A 186 -6.72 12.44 9.47
N SER A 187 -5.44 12.64 9.78
CA SER A 187 -4.99 13.57 10.82
C SER A 187 -5.38 15.01 10.47
N ASP A 188 -5.40 15.90 11.46
CA ASP A 188 -5.73 17.31 11.21
C ASP A 188 -4.66 18.00 10.35
N GLN A 189 -3.39 17.62 10.52
CA GLN A 189 -2.28 18.07 9.66
C GLN A 189 -2.51 17.66 8.22
N ARG A 190 -2.83 16.39 7.95
CA ARG A 190 -3.07 15.90 6.59
C ARG A 190 -4.29 16.52 5.93
N LYS A 191 -5.35 16.79 6.70
CA LYS A 191 -6.51 17.53 6.19
C LYS A 191 -6.14 18.96 5.77
N GLU A 192 -5.33 19.64 6.58
CA GLU A 192 -4.85 20.99 6.28
C GLU A 192 -4.02 21.01 4.99
N GLU A 193 -3.06 20.10 4.85
CA GLU A 193 -2.24 19.97 3.63
C GLU A 193 -3.10 19.68 2.39
N ILE A 194 -4.03 18.71 2.47
CA ILE A 194 -4.91 18.39 1.34
C ILE A 194 -5.79 19.59 0.96
N SER A 195 -6.27 20.36 1.95
CA SER A 195 -7.01 21.58 1.70
C SER A 195 -6.16 22.61 0.97
N GLU A 196 -4.92 22.82 1.43
CA GLU A 196 -3.96 23.72 0.78
C GLU A 196 -3.66 23.29 -0.66
N TRP A 197 -3.38 22.00 -0.87
CA TRP A 197 -3.13 21.44 -2.21
C TRP A 197 -4.34 21.61 -3.12
N SER A 198 -5.54 21.39 -2.61
CA SER A 198 -6.80 21.63 -3.33
C SER A 198 -6.90 23.09 -3.78
N ASP A 199 -6.64 24.04 -2.88
CA ASP A 199 -6.75 25.47 -3.19
C ASP A 199 -5.68 25.91 -4.18
N ARG A 200 -4.43 25.45 -4.00
CA ARG A 200 -3.33 25.66 -4.94
C ARG A 200 -3.67 25.09 -6.31
N TYR A 201 -4.17 23.86 -6.39
CA TYR A 201 -4.59 23.24 -7.65
C TYR A 201 -5.71 24.05 -8.33
N LYS A 202 -6.75 24.45 -7.59
CA LYS A 202 -7.88 25.22 -8.12
C LYS A 202 -7.47 26.62 -8.60
N SER A 203 -6.39 27.18 -8.06
CA SER A 203 -5.83 28.46 -8.49
C SER A 203 -5.09 28.38 -9.84
N LEU A 204 -4.67 27.17 -10.28
CA LEU A 204 -3.93 26.98 -11.51
C LEU A 204 -4.80 27.16 -12.75
N LYS A 205 -4.27 27.90 -13.72
CA LYS A 205 -4.90 28.20 -15.01
C LYS A 205 -4.34 27.29 -16.08
N ASP A 206 -5.11 27.12 -17.16
CA ASP A 206 -4.66 26.30 -18.30
C ASP A 206 -3.40 26.89 -18.96
N ASP A 207 -3.25 28.22 -18.91
CA ASP A 207 -2.06 28.92 -19.39
C ASP A 207 -0.79 28.54 -18.60
N ASP A 208 -0.90 28.21 -17.31
CA ASP A 208 0.24 27.82 -16.47
C ASP A 208 0.85 26.49 -16.95
N VAL A 209 0.04 25.65 -17.60
CA VAL A 209 0.43 24.30 -18.05
C VAL A 209 0.44 24.14 -19.56
N LYS A 210 0.30 25.23 -20.32
CA LYS A 210 0.15 25.18 -21.78
C LYS A 210 1.36 24.56 -22.49
N SER A 211 2.56 24.87 -22.03
CA SER A 211 3.83 24.31 -22.55
C SER A 211 4.45 23.28 -21.60
N PHE A 212 3.66 22.75 -20.68
CA PHE A 212 4.14 21.82 -19.66
C PHE A 212 4.30 20.41 -20.23
N ASP A 213 5.54 19.92 -20.24
CA ASP A 213 5.88 18.55 -20.60
C ASP A 213 5.65 17.64 -19.38
N MET A 214 4.44 17.12 -19.27
CA MET A 214 4.01 16.33 -18.13
C MET A 214 4.81 15.03 -17.98
N GLU A 215 5.18 14.34 -19.07
CA GLU A 215 5.95 13.11 -18.97
C GLU A 215 7.36 13.38 -18.43
N ALA A 216 8.03 14.42 -18.96
CA ALA A 216 9.37 14.78 -18.51
C ALA A 216 9.38 15.22 -17.04
N VAL A 217 8.37 15.97 -16.62
CA VAL A 217 8.26 16.45 -15.23
C VAL A 217 7.87 15.33 -14.28
N LEU A 218 6.94 14.44 -14.67
CA LEU A 218 6.59 13.28 -13.86
C LEU A 218 7.78 12.33 -13.67
N ALA A 219 8.55 12.06 -14.73
CA ALA A 219 9.78 11.27 -14.63
C ALA A 219 10.80 11.89 -13.66
N LYS A 220 10.96 13.22 -13.70
CA LYS A 220 11.85 13.94 -12.78
C LYS A 220 11.33 13.88 -11.35
N ALA A 221 10.03 14.07 -11.13
CA ALA A 221 9.42 14.02 -9.81
C ALA A 221 9.59 12.65 -9.17
N ILE A 222 9.33 11.57 -9.90
CA ILE A 222 9.50 10.19 -9.42
C ILE A 222 10.97 9.91 -9.09
N ALA A 223 11.91 10.38 -9.92
CA ALA A 223 13.34 10.26 -9.63
C ALA A 223 13.71 10.96 -8.31
N ILE A 224 13.25 12.20 -8.10
CA ILE A 224 13.52 12.94 -6.85
C ILE A 224 12.93 12.21 -5.65
N MET A 225 11.65 11.82 -5.74
CA MET A 225 10.97 11.14 -4.63
C MET A 225 11.63 9.82 -4.25
N SER A 226 12.07 9.02 -5.23
CA SER A 226 12.68 7.72 -4.97
C SER A 226 14.14 7.82 -4.53
N LEU A 227 14.96 8.64 -5.19
CA LEU A 227 16.40 8.69 -4.95
C LEU A 227 16.80 9.60 -3.80
N GLU A 228 16.09 10.70 -3.60
CA GLU A 228 16.47 11.76 -2.65
C GLU A 228 15.67 11.69 -1.35
N TRP A 229 14.40 11.27 -1.45
CA TRP A 229 13.47 11.25 -0.32
C TRP A 229 13.11 9.86 0.17
N GLU A 230 13.58 8.78 -0.48
CA GLU A 230 13.23 7.40 -0.10
C GLU A 230 11.70 7.16 0.03
N CYS A 231 10.92 7.87 -0.79
CA CYS A 231 9.48 7.67 -0.86
C CYS A 231 9.16 6.27 -1.42
N ARG A 232 7.99 5.76 -1.06
CA ARG A 232 7.47 4.49 -1.61
C ARG A 232 7.35 4.52 -3.14
N TYR A 233 7.49 3.34 -3.76
CA TYR A 233 7.27 3.17 -5.19
C TYR A 233 5.89 3.64 -5.63
N VAL A 234 5.84 4.21 -6.84
CA VAL A 234 4.61 4.71 -7.44
C VAL A 234 3.68 3.58 -7.90
N ASN A 235 2.38 3.83 -7.86
CA ASN A 235 1.41 2.90 -8.41
C ASN A 235 1.42 2.94 -9.95
N LYS A 236 1.59 1.78 -10.58
CA LYS A 236 1.58 1.62 -12.03
C LYS A 236 0.31 2.15 -12.69
N ASP A 237 -0.86 1.86 -12.14
CA ASP A 237 -2.14 2.28 -12.72
C ASP A 237 -2.29 3.80 -12.73
N MET A 238 -1.77 4.46 -11.69
CA MET A 238 -1.71 5.92 -11.65
C MET A 238 -0.80 6.46 -12.74
N VAL A 239 0.41 5.91 -12.89
CA VAL A 239 1.35 6.35 -13.93
C VAL A 239 0.74 6.16 -15.32
N ASP A 240 0.23 4.97 -15.62
CA ASP A 240 -0.38 4.66 -16.92
C ASP A 240 -1.54 5.62 -17.24
N GLU A 241 -2.39 5.90 -16.26
CA GLU A 241 -3.51 6.83 -16.43
C GLU A 241 -3.03 8.25 -16.72
N PHE A 242 -2.05 8.75 -15.95
CA PHE A 242 -1.53 10.09 -16.15
C PHE A 242 -0.88 10.23 -17.52
N ILE A 243 -0.01 9.28 -17.91
CA ILE A 243 0.62 9.26 -19.24
C ILE A 243 -0.44 9.18 -20.36
N GLY A 244 -1.46 8.35 -20.20
CA GLY A 244 -2.59 8.27 -21.14
C GLY A 244 -3.37 9.58 -21.29
N ASN A 245 -3.35 10.44 -20.26
CA ASN A 245 -4.04 11.73 -20.21
C ASN A 245 -3.07 12.93 -20.26
N LYS A 246 -1.85 12.75 -20.77
CA LYS A 246 -0.80 13.77 -20.71
C LYS A 246 -1.11 15.11 -21.34
N GLU A 247 -2.08 15.16 -22.26
CA GLU A 247 -2.53 16.42 -22.89
C GLU A 247 -3.71 17.09 -22.17
N VAL A 248 -4.30 16.44 -21.18
CA VAL A 248 -5.46 16.95 -20.44
C VAL A 248 -5.01 17.91 -19.35
N SER A 249 -5.57 19.13 -19.35
CA SER A 249 -5.16 20.22 -18.46
C SER A 249 -5.23 19.84 -16.96
N SER A 250 -6.26 19.11 -16.53
CA SER A 250 -6.39 18.68 -15.12
C SER A 250 -5.24 17.80 -14.66
N TYR A 251 -4.81 16.84 -15.48
CA TYR A 251 -3.67 15.98 -15.21
C TYR A 251 -2.36 16.76 -15.23
N LYS A 252 -2.18 17.65 -16.21
CA LYS A 252 -1.02 18.55 -16.25
C LYS A 252 -0.92 19.41 -14.99
N LYS A 253 -2.03 20.00 -14.53
CA LYS A 253 -2.09 20.82 -13.31
C LYS A 253 -1.72 20.04 -12.05
N ALA A 254 -2.15 18.79 -11.94
CA ALA A 254 -1.81 17.95 -10.80
C ALA A 254 -0.30 17.64 -10.75
N VAL A 255 0.31 17.25 -11.87
CA VAL A 255 1.77 17.02 -11.93
C VAL A 255 2.56 18.32 -11.79
N TYR A 256 2.04 19.44 -12.32
CA TYR A 256 2.65 20.76 -12.15
C TYR A 256 2.65 21.21 -10.69
N LEU A 257 1.57 20.94 -9.95
CA LEU A 257 1.55 21.19 -8.51
C LEU A 257 2.56 20.32 -7.76
N LEU A 258 2.68 19.02 -8.09
CA LEU A 258 3.74 18.16 -7.54
C LEU A 258 5.14 18.76 -7.77
N GLN A 259 5.41 19.24 -8.99
CA GLN A 259 6.68 19.90 -9.27
C GLN A 259 6.90 21.11 -8.35
N LYS A 260 5.88 21.97 -8.18
CA LYS A 260 5.97 23.13 -7.28
C LYS A 260 6.26 22.71 -5.85
N LEU A 261 5.56 21.70 -5.33
CA LEU A 261 5.77 21.18 -3.97
C LEU A 261 7.18 20.64 -3.76
N LEU A 262 7.74 19.96 -4.77
CA LEU A 262 9.13 19.46 -4.72
C LEU A 262 10.17 20.59 -4.83
N GLU A 263 9.86 21.68 -5.53
CA GLU A 263 10.81 22.77 -5.79
C GLU A 263 10.71 23.93 -4.79
N GLU A 264 9.62 24.04 -4.01
CA GLU A 264 9.33 25.16 -3.11
C GLU A 264 10.45 25.42 -2.09
N ASP A 265 10.95 24.38 -1.44
CA ASP A 265 12.06 24.52 -0.50
C ASP A 265 13.41 24.74 -1.20
N MET A 266 13.53 24.33 -2.48
CA MET A 266 14.73 24.57 -3.27
C MET A 266 14.89 26.03 -3.66
N GLU A 267 13.78 26.76 -3.81
CA GLU A 267 13.79 28.18 -4.20
C GLU A 267 14.28 29.10 -3.07
N MET A 268 14.22 28.66 -1.81
CA MET A 268 14.71 29.42 -0.66
C MET A 268 16.23 29.56 -0.63
N PHE A 269 16.95 28.70 -1.35
CA PHE A 269 18.40 28.54 -1.31
C PHE A 269 19.03 28.76 -2.69
N GLY A 270 18.71 29.88 -3.33
CA GLY A 270 19.10 30.19 -4.71
C GLY A 270 20.61 30.29 -4.96
N GLU A 271 21.42 30.37 -3.90
CA GLU A 271 22.88 30.33 -3.93
C GLU A 271 23.47 28.92 -4.09
N PHE A 272 22.66 27.87 -3.87
CA PHE A 272 23.08 26.48 -3.96
C PHE A 272 22.53 25.80 -5.22
N THR A 273 23.21 24.76 -5.68
CA THR A 273 22.64 23.87 -6.70
C THR A 273 21.51 23.04 -6.12
N LYS A 274 20.56 22.58 -6.94
CA LYS A 274 19.43 21.75 -6.49
C LYS A 274 19.86 20.53 -5.67
N THR A 275 20.92 19.84 -6.09
CA THR A 275 21.50 18.70 -5.37
C THR A 275 22.05 19.10 -4.00
N GLN A 276 22.73 20.25 -3.89
CA GLN A 276 23.23 20.72 -2.60
C GLN A 276 22.11 21.08 -1.63
N VAL A 277 21.03 21.70 -2.11
CA VAL A 277 19.89 22.03 -1.26
C VAL A 277 19.24 20.76 -0.72
N LEU A 278 19.02 19.77 -1.59
CA LEU A 278 18.47 18.46 -1.20
C LEU A 278 19.36 17.75 -0.18
N GLU A 279 20.62 17.48 -0.54
CA GLU A 279 21.52 16.63 0.26
C GLU A 279 22.03 17.32 1.54
N TRP A 280 22.25 18.64 1.53
CA TRP A 280 22.95 19.31 2.65
C TRP A 280 22.03 20.08 3.58
N ILE A 281 20.81 20.40 3.13
CA ILE A 281 19.91 21.29 3.86
C ILE A 281 18.60 20.57 4.17
N LEU A 282 17.86 20.16 3.13
CA LEU A 282 16.49 19.67 3.33
C LEU A 282 16.45 18.31 4.02
N TYR A 283 17.38 17.42 3.71
CA TYR A 283 17.49 16.12 4.38
C TYR A 283 17.83 16.24 5.88
N GLU A 284 18.46 17.35 6.30
CA GLU A 284 18.88 17.57 7.70
C GLU A 284 17.83 18.27 8.57
N ILE A 285 16.80 18.88 7.97
CA ILE A 285 15.83 19.70 8.71
C ILE A 285 14.61 18.87 9.14
N ASP A 286 13.92 18.25 8.18
CA ASP A 286 12.73 17.42 8.47
C ASP A 286 12.45 16.41 7.33
N PRO A 287 13.29 15.36 7.21
CA PRO A 287 13.16 14.39 6.10
C PRO A 287 11.88 13.56 6.18
N GLU A 288 11.42 13.21 7.39
CA GLU A 288 10.25 12.35 7.59
C GLU A 288 8.95 13.08 7.24
N GLU A 289 8.79 14.35 7.63
CA GLU A 289 7.59 15.12 7.28
C GLU A 289 7.49 15.33 5.76
N LYS A 290 8.60 15.67 5.10
CA LYS A 290 8.64 15.91 3.64
C LYS A 290 8.37 14.64 2.86
N GLU A 291 9.00 13.53 3.23
CA GLU A 291 8.74 12.24 2.62
C GLU A 291 7.27 11.84 2.76
N SER A 292 6.71 11.98 3.96
CA SER A 292 5.30 11.70 4.24
C SER A 292 4.38 12.57 3.38
N SER A 293 4.68 13.86 3.25
CA SER A 293 3.95 14.83 2.44
C SER A 293 3.95 14.47 0.94
N TYR A 294 5.13 14.19 0.36
CA TYR A 294 5.24 13.81 -1.04
C TYR A 294 4.59 12.45 -1.34
N SER A 295 4.80 11.46 -0.46
CA SER A 295 4.16 10.15 -0.55
C SER A 295 2.63 10.28 -0.51
N ALA A 296 2.09 11.11 0.37
CA ALA A 296 0.65 11.36 0.46
C ALA A 296 0.11 12.06 -0.78
N TYR A 297 0.79 13.09 -1.31
CA TYR A 297 0.36 13.74 -2.55
C TYR A 297 0.31 12.77 -3.73
N MET A 298 1.34 11.93 -3.91
CA MET A 298 1.33 10.90 -4.96
C MET A 298 0.21 9.87 -4.77
N SER A 299 -0.14 9.60 -3.52
CA SER A 299 -1.21 8.66 -3.18
C SER A 299 -2.58 9.24 -3.43
N LEU A 300 -2.74 10.55 -3.16
CA LEU A 300 -3.88 11.32 -3.60
C LEU A 300 -4.02 11.24 -5.12
N LEU A 301 -2.92 11.41 -5.89
CA LEU A 301 -2.96 11.27 -7.35
C LEU A 301 -3.38 9.87 -7.81
N GLY A 302 -3.05 8.82 -7.06
CA GLY A 302 -3.51 7.45 -7.34
C GLY A 302 -4.98 7.21 -7.01
N ASN A 303 -5.52 7.93 -6.03
CA ASN A 303 -6.87 7.68 -5.54
C ASN A 303 -7.94 8.50 -6.31
N LYS A 304 -8.67 7.83 -7.20
CA LYS A 304 -9.71 8.45 -8.04
C LYS A 304 -10.82 9.13 -7.25
N LYS A 305 -11.26 8.52 -6.14
CA LYS A 305 -12.31 9.09 -5.29
C LYS A 305 -11.87 10.43 -4.74
N TYR A 306 -10.67 10.49 -4.16
CA TYR A 306 -10.17 11.70 -3.53
C TYR A 306 -9.69 12.75 -4.53
N ARG A 307 -9.13 12.36 -5.69
CA ARG A 307 -8.89 13.33 -6.78
C ARG A 307 -10.19 14.00 -7.22
N LYS A 308 -11.26 13.22 -7.39
CA LYS A 308 -12.55 13.78 -7.76
C LYS A 308 -13.10 14.73 -6.69
N GLU A 309 -12.92 14.39 -5.42
CA GLU A 309 -13.36 15.22 -4.29
C GLU A 309 -12.59 16.54 -4.19
N PHE A 310 -11.26 16.49 -4.24
CA PHE A 310 -10.40 17.65 -3.95
C PHE A 310 -10.00 18.45 -5.20
N MET A 311 -9.81 17.77 -6.33
CA MET A 311 -9.33 18.34 -7.61
C MET A 311 -10.39 18.34 -8.71
N GLY A 312 -11.51 17.62 -8.53
CA GLY A 312 -12.64 17.65 -9.46
C GLY A 312 -12.51 16.75 -10.71
N PHE A 313 -11.54 15.83 -10.75
CA PHE A 313 -11.37 14.88 -11.85
C PHE A 313 -10.96 13.48 -11.36
#